data_AF-A0A3B1C5N1-F1
#
_entry.id   AF-A0A3B1C5N1-F1
#
_cell.length_a   1.000
_cell.length_b   1.000
_cell.length_c   1.000
_cell.angle_alpha   90.00
_cell.angle_beta   90.00
_cell.angle_gamma   90.00
#
_symmetry.space_group_name_H-M   'P 1'
#
loop_
_entity.id
_entity.type
_entity.pdbx_description
1 polymer ?
#
loop_
_entity_poly.entity_id
_entity_poly.type
_entity_poly.pdbx_seq_one_letter_code
_entity_poly.pdbx_strand_id
1 'polypeptide(L)'
;MKLNRFLICLMVIAATVAGSACSGVSQYRYWNIYAMTEPAPSTEKLYDDGKIKIRFWIDEKKIHFRFSNLTSQMVTINWRKAVYIHTDGKKYHVANIDSIFSDRKDDPPPSQIPPGKTVDDFLAPSKNVEKLEEWTWYAYPLFNLFNERASDNEGKMFGVDMPVKAEGKWRTYKFRFKITSVVPGVRRL
;
A
#
# COMPACT_ATOMS: atom_id res chain seq x y z
N MET A 1 -45.54 56.18 -10.50
CA MET A 1 -44.52 55.21 -10.02
C MET A 1 -44.09 54.31 -11.17
N LYS A 2 -43.02 54.68 -11.89
CA LYS A 2 -42.40 53.81 -12.91
C LYS A 2 -41.27 53.06 -12.22
N LEU A 3 -41.55 51.82 -11.79
CA LEU A 3 -40.55 50.93 -11.23
C LEU A 3 -39.54 50.61 -12.34
N ASN A 4 -38.32 51.09 -12.15
CA ASN A 4 -37.29 51.19 -13.17
C ASN A 4 -36.79 49.78 -13.54
N ARG A 5 -37.10 49.31 -14.76
CA ARG A 5 -36.71 47.98 -15.27
C ARG A 5 -35.19 47.73 -15.21
N PHE A 6 -34.39 48.78 -15.07
CA PHE A 6 -32.95 48.72 -14.87
C PHE A 6 -32.50 48.16 -13.51
N LEU A 7 -33.29 48.37 -12.44
CA LEU A 7 -32.93 47.88 -11.10
C LEU A 7 -33.12 46.36 -10.94
N ILE A 8 -34.02 45.77 -11.74
CA ILE A 8 -34.30 44.33 -11.70
C ILE A 8 -33.18 43.54 -12.40
N CYS A 9 -32.61 44.08 -13.50
CA CYS A 9 -31.46 43.45 -14.16
C CYS A 9 -30.19 43.43 -13.30
N LEU A 10 -29.95 44.47 -12.47
CA LEU A 10 -28.78 44.52 -11.60
C LEU A 10 -28.85 43.52 -10.43
N MET A 11 -30.05 43.22 -9.91
CA MET A 11 -30.22 42.20 -8.86
C MET A 11 -30.15 40.76 -9.39
N VAL A 12 -30.49 40.51 -10.66
CA VAL A 12 -30.37 39.17 -11.26
C VAL A 12 -28.92 38.82 -11.62
N ILE A 13 -28.08 39.81 -11.95
CA ILE A 13 -26.65 39.58 -12.21
C ILE A 13 -25.85 39.41 -10.91
N ALA A 14 -26.24 40.07 -9.82
CA ALA A 14 -25.61 39.87 -8.52
C ALA A 14 -25.89 38.48 -7.91
N ALA A 15 -27.01 37.85 -8.28
CA ALA A 15 -27.38 36.51 -7.80
C ALA A 15 -26.69 35.36 -8.57
N THR A 16 -26.17 35.61 -9.78
CA THR A 16 -25.50 34.57 -10.59
C THR A 16 -23.98 34.53 -10.42
N VAL A 17 -23.36 35.56 -9.82
CA VAL A 17 -21.90 35.60 -9.62
C VAL A 17 -21.49 35.14 -8.20
N ALA A 18 -22.44 34.99 -7.27
CA ALA A 18 -22.18 34.51 -5.91
C ALA A 18 -22.24 32.97 -5.73
N GLY A 19 -22.54 32.21 -6.80
CA GLY A 19 -22.69 30.75 -6.74
C GLY A 19 -21.46 29.93 -7.14
N SER A 20 -20.40 30.57 -7.67
CA SER A 20 -19.27 29.85 -8.30
C SER A 20 -17.99 29.89 -7.47
N ALA A 21 -18.10 30.06 -6.15
CA ALA A 21 -16.96 30.17 -5.25
C ALA A 21 -17.00 29.09 -4.15
N CYS A 22 -17.13 27.81 -4.51
CA CYS A 22 -16.56 26.71 -3.73
C CYS A 22 -16.57 25.37 -4.49
N SER A 23 -15.84 25.27 -5.61
CA SER A 23 -15.44 23.96 -6.14
C SER A 23 -13.96 23.92 -6.48
N GLY A 24 -13.15 24.59 -5.67
CA GLY A 24 -11.78 24.14 -5.46
C GLY A 24 -11.86 22.86 -4.64
N VAL A 25 -12.09 21.71 -5.29
CA VAL A 25 -11.78 20.42 -4.68
C VAL A 25 -10.27 20.44 -4.46
N SER A 26 -9.85 20.94 -3.30
CA SER A 26 -8.60 20.55 -2.68
C SER A 26 -8.58 19.02 -2.79
N GLN A 27 -7.75 18.46 -3.66
CA GLN A 27 -7.59 17.02 -3.75
C GLN A 27 -6.94 16.56 -2.45
N TYR A 28 -7.75 16.33 -1.42
CA TYR A 28 -7.30 15.75 -0.17
C TYR A 28 -6.69 14.39 -0.51
N ARG A 29 -5.36 14.29 -0.38
CA ARG A 29 -4.66 13.02 -0.41
C ARG A 29 -4.63 12.49 1.01
N TYR A 30 -5.10 11.28 1.23
CA TYR A 30 -5.14 10.67 2.55
C TYR A 30 -3.89 9.83 2.83
N TRP A 31 -3.51 9.77 4.10
CA TRP A 31 -2.39 8.98 4.60
C TRP A 31 -2.93 7.95 5.58
N ASN A 32 -2.64 6.67 5.30
CA ASN A 32 -2.96 5.58 6.20
C ASN A 32 -1.84 5.41 7.23
N ILE A 33 -2.20 5.27 8.51
CA ILE A 33 -1.30 4.86 9.58
C ILE A 33 -1.48 3.36 9.79
N TYR A 34 -0.37 2.63 9.88
CA TYR A 34 -0.37 1.16 9.92
C TYR A 34 0.34 0.64 11.17
N ALA A 35 -0.29 -0.34 11.82
CA ALA A 35 0.32 -1.19 12.84
C ALA A 35 0.30 -2.65 12.39
N MET A 36 1.34 -3.42 12.72
CA MET A 36 1.37 -4.86 12.54
C MET A 36 0.62 -5.53 13.69
N THR A 37 -0.19 -6.54 13.41
CA THR A 37 -0.97 -7.31 14.40
C THR A 37 -0.50 -8.75 14.51
N GLU A 38 0.05 -9.32 13.44
CA GLU A 38 0.64 -10.65 13.40
C GLU A 38 2.03 -10.59 12.76
N PRO A 39 2.95 -11.49 13.16
CA PRO A 39 2.79 -12.57 14.16
C PRO A 39 2.80 -12.09 15.62
N ALA A 40 3.21 -10.84 15.85
CA ALA A 40 3.10 -10.15 17.13
C ALA A 40 2.73 -8.67 16.89
N PRO A 41 1.97 -8.02 17.81
CA PRO A 41 1.64 -6.61 17.66
C PRO A 41 2.89 -5.72 17.63
N SER A 42 2.97 -4.80 16.66
CA SER A 42 4.08 -3.85 16.54
C SER A 42 3.66 -2.58 15.77
N THR A 43 3.72 -1.42 16.41
CA THR A 43 3.53 -0.12 15.76
C THR A 43 4.67 0.20 14.78
N GLU A 44 5.88 -0.22 15.13
CA GLU A 44 7.06 -0.12 14.27
C GLU A 44 7.08 -1.14 13.13
N LYS A 45 6.13 -2.08 13.12
CA LYS A 45 6.04 -3.20 12.16
C LYS A 45 7.35 -3.99 12.09
N LEU A 46 7.91 -4.26 13.27
CA LEU A 46 9.13 -5.05 13.47
C LEU A 46 8.77 -6.40 14.09
N TYR A 47 9.34 -7.46 13.54
CA TYR A 47 9.29 -8.81 14.09
C TYR A 47 10.71 -9.41 14.16
N ASP A 48 10.97 -10.14 15.24
CA ASP A 48 12.22 -10.85 15.49
C ASP A 48 11.89 -12.14 16.26
N ASP A 49 12.38 -13.28 15.79
CA ASP A 49 12.25 -14.58 16.49
C ASP A 49 13.59 -15.29 16.71
N GLY A 50 14.69 -14.55 16.62
CA GLY A 50 16.05 -15.07 16.74
C GLY A 50 16.54 -15.84 15.52
N LYS A 51 15.67 -16.18 14.55
CA LYS A 51 16.06 -16.77 13.26
C LYS A 51 15.99 -15.76 12.14
N ILE A 52 14.92 -14.98 12.15
CA ILE A 52 14.72 -13.90 11.20
C ILE A 52 14.40 -12.61 11.96
N LYS A 53 14.82 -11.49 11.38
CA LYS A 53 14.37 -10.16 11.80
C LYS A 53 13.85 -9.42 10.58
N ILE A 54 12.63 -8.91 10.66
CA ILE A 54 12.00 -8.19 9.55
C ILE A 54 11.31 -6.93 10.03
N ARG A 55 11.56 -5.82 9.34
CA ARG A 55 10.87 -4.54 9.55
C ARG A 55 10.16 -4.12 8.27
N PHE A 56 8.93 -3.63 8.38
CA PHE A 56 8.14 -3.18 7.24
C PHE A 56 7.91 -1.66 7.21
N TRP A 57 7.83 -1.10 6.01
CA TRP A 57 7.31 0.23 5.74
C TRP A 57 6.36 0.16 4.54
N ILE A 58 5.19 0.79 4.66
CA ILE A 58 4.10 0.62 3.72
C ILE A 58 3.88 1.97 3.05
N ASP A 59 4.03 2.00 1.73
CA ASP A 59 3.72 3.18 0.92
C ASP A 59 2.37 3.00 0.21
N GLU A 60 2.07 3.89 -0.72
CA GLU A 60 0.82 3.87 -1.49
C GLU A 60 0.64 2.59 -2.30
N LYS A 61 1.70 1.99 -2.83
CA LYS A 61 1.66 0.96 -3.89
C LYS A 61 2.30 -0.36 -3.46
N LYS A 62 3.15 -0.35 -2.45
CA LYS A 62 4.04 -1.45 -2.07
C LYS A 62 4.18 -1.56 -0.56
N ILE A 63 4.41 -2.79 -0.12
CA ILE A 63 4.87 -3.10 1.24
C ILE A 63 6.37 -3.39 1.13
N HIS A 64 7.19 -2.46 1.58
CA HIS A 64 8.62 -2.64 1.61
C HIS A 64 9.05 -3.28 2.93
N PHE A 65 10.19 -3.96 2.90
CA PHE A 65 10.73 -4.56 4.10
C PHE A 65 12.25 -4.72 4.05
N ARG A 66 12.82 -4.80 5.24
CA ARG A 66 14.22 -5.15 5.50
C ARG A 66 14.22 -6.48 6.21
N PHE A 67 14.81 -7.51 5.61
CA PHE A 67 14.88 -8.86 6.14
C PHE A 67 16.32 -9.21 6.49
N SER A 68 16.55 -9.67 7.72
CA SER A 68 17.85 -10.16 8.20
C SER A 68 17.78 -11.65 8.48
N ASN A 69 18.73 -12.41 7.94
CA ASN A 69 18.97 -13.80 8.30
C ASN A 69 19.87 -13.87 9.53
N LEU A 70 19.32 -14.30 10.66
CA LEU A 70 20.05 -14.44 11.93
C LEU A 70 20.56 -15.88 12.16
N THR A 71 20.28 -16.80 11.23
CA THR A 71 20.73 -18.18 11.33
C THR A 71 22.16 -18.36 10.80
N SER A 72 22.76 -19.52 11.08
CA SER A 72 24.05 -19.94 10.52
C SER A 72 23.93 -20.57 9.13
N GLN A 73 22.72 -20.68 8.57
CA GLN A 73 22.45 -21.33 7.28
C GLN A 73 21.78 -20.37 6.29
N MET A 74 21.73 -20.76 5.02
CA MET A 74 20.98 -20.01 4.01
C MET A 74 19.49 -19.97 4.38
N VAL A 75 18.89 -18.79 4.31
CA VAL A 75 17.43 -18.61 4.39
C VAL A 75 16.87 -18.38 3.00
N THR A 76 15.74 -19.01 2.68
CA THR A 76 15.09 -18.87 1.36
C THR A 76 13.67 -18.33 1.52
N ILE A 77 13.35 -17.26 0.80
CA ILE A 77 11.96 -16.77 0.68
C ILE A 77 11.37 -17.33 -0.62
N ASN A 78 10.22 -18.00 -0.54
CA ASN A 78 9.53 -18.54 -1.71
C ASN A 78 8.43 -17.59 -2.17
N TRP A 79 8.78 -16.68 -3.08
CA TRP A 79 7.85 -15.69 -3.61
C TRP A 79 6.72 -16.28 -4.46
N ARG A 80 6.99 -17.33 -5.25
CA ARG A 80 5.94 -18.04 -6.01
C ARG A 80 4.80 -18.53 -5.12
N LYS A 81 5.11 -18.95 -3.88
CA LYS A 81 4.13 -19.42 -2.90
C LYS A 81 3.67 -18.32 -1.93
N ALA A 82 4.22 -17.12 -2.01
CA ALA A 82 3.79 -16.01 -1.18
C ALA A 82 2.43 -15.48 -1.65
N VAL A 83 1.60 -15.09 -0.69
CA VAL A 83 0.22 -14.65 -0.96
C VAL A 83 -0.03 -13.32 -0.29
N TYR A 84 -0.42 -12.32 -1.08
CA TYR A 84 -0.97 -11.08 -0.57
C TYR A 84 -2.44 -11.27 -0.21
N ILE A 85 -2.86 -10.74 0.92
CA ILE A 85 -4.24 -10.76 1.40
C ILE A 85 -4.76 -9.32 1.43
N HIS A 86 -5.76 -9.05 0.61
CA HIS A 86 -6.40 -7.74 0.51
C HIS A 86 -7.41 -7.51 1.63
N THR A 87 -7.86 -6.25 1.76
CA THR A 87 -8.79 -5.83 2.81
C THR A 87 -10.18 -6.44 2.74
N ASP A 88 -10.56 -6.97 1.58
CA ASP A 88 -11.79 -7.74 1.37
C ASP A 88 -11.59 -9.26 1.56
N GLY A 89 -10.41 -9.68 2.02
CA GLY A 89 -10.04 -11.08 2.21
C GLY A 89 -9.60 -11.80 0.93
N LYS A 90 -9.64 -11.16 -0.25
CA LYS A 90 -9.15 -11.77 -1.49
C LYS A 90 -7.64 -11.97 -1.45
N LYS A 91 -7.21 -13.03 -2.14
CA LYS A 91 -5.82 -13.46 -2.20
C LYS A 91 -5.24 -13.21 -3.58
N TYR A 92 -4.02 -12.68 -3.64
CA TYR A 92 -3.30 -12.39 -4.87
C TYR A 92 -1.87 -12.90 -4.80
N HIS A 93 -1.29 -13.22 -5.96
CA HIS A 93 0.15 -13.48 -6.05
C HIS A 93 0.93 -12.21 -5.68
N VAL A 94 2.15 -12.42 -5.22
CA VAL A 94 3.09 -11.35 -4.88
C VAL A 94 4.09 -11.18 -6.02
N ALA A 95 4.33 -9.93 -6.41
CA ALA A 95 5.48 -9.53 -7.19
C ALA A 95 6.50 -8.82 -6.28
N ASN A 96 7.80 -9.06 -6.49
CA ASN A 96 8.90 -8.43 -5.76
C ASN A 96 9.77 -7.58 -6.70
N ILE A 97 10.89 -7.05 -6.21
CA ILE A 97 11.80 -6.22 -7.01
C ILE A 97 12.26 -6.89 -8.31
N ASP A 98 12.47 -8.20 -8.30
CA ASP A 98 12.99 -8.95 -9.44
C ASP A 98 11.91 -9.29 -10.48
N SER A 99 10.63 -9.18 -10.13
CA SER A 99 9.54 -9.67 -10.98
C SER A 99 8.51 -8.62 -11.37
N ILE A 100 8.38 -7.53 -10.61
CA ILE A 100 7.25 -6.59 -10.73
C ILE A 100 7.05 -6.02 -12.13
N PHE A 101 8.13 -5.71 -12.86
CA PHE A 101 8.07 -5.11 -14.20
C PHE A 101 8.55 -6.08 -15.27
N SER A 102 8.08 -7.31 -15.18
CA SER A 102 8.43 -8.39 -16.09
C SER A 102 7.24 -9.32 -16.30
N ASP A 103 7.34 -10.17 -17.32
CA ASP A 103 6.36 -11.24 -17.54
C ASP A 103 6.39 -12.31 -16.42
N ARG A 104 7.34 -12.21 -15.47
CA ARG A 104 7.45 -13.06 -14.29
C ARG A 104 6.75 -12.52 -13.06
N LYS A 105 5.96 -11.44 -13.15
CA LYS A 105 5.27 -10.83 -11.98
C LYS A 105 4.40 -11.82 -11.19
N ASP A 106 3.89 -12.86 -11.83
CA ASP A 106 3.10 -13.94 -11.21
C ASP A 106 3.95 -15.18 -10.88
N ASP A 107 5.23 -15.18 -11.24
CA ASP A 107 6.21 -16.23 -10.98
C ASP A 107 7.62 -15.69 -10.62
N PRO A 108 7.74 -14.95 -9.50
CA PRO A 108 9.02 -14.46 -9.02
C PRO A 108 9.99 -15.59 -8.61
N PRO A 109 11.29 -15.47 -8.93
CA PRO A 109 12.30 -16.41 -8.44
C PRO A 109 12.42 -16.31 -6.91
N PRO A 110 12.82 -17.37 -6.19
CA PRO A 110 13.02 -17.30 -4.75
C PRO A 110 14.26 -16.46 -4.40
N SER A 111 14.18 -15.69 -3.31
CA SER A 111 15.36 -15.00 -2.76
C SER A 111 16.13 -15.93 -1.82
N GLN A 112 17.46 -15.93 -1.95
CA GLN A 112 18.37 -16.65 -1.06
C GLN A 112 19.23 -15.65 -0.29
N ILE A 113 19.16 -15.73 1.04
CA ILE A 113 19.75 -14.75 1.94
C ILE A 113 20.82 -15.46 2.78
N PRO A 114 22.12 -15.18 2.56
CA PRO A 114 23.20 -15.84 3.28
C PRO A 114 23.16 -15.59 4.80
N PRO A 115 23.84 -16.44 5.61
CA PRO A 115 23.96 -16.25 7.05
C PRO A 115 24.43 -14.84 7.43
N GLY A 116 23.78 -14.21 8.41
CA GLY A 116 24.12 -12.88 8.90
C GLY A 116 23.88 -11.72 7.93
N LYS A 117 23.33 -11.98 6.74
CA LYS A 117 23.06 -10.94 5.74
C LYS A 117 21.67 -10.33 5.91
N THR A 118 21.58 -9.08 5.48
CA THR A 118 20.35 -8.29 5.42
C THR A 118 20.08 -7.94 3.97
N VAL A 119 18.81 -8.01 3.57
CA VAL A 119 18.33 -7.61 2.26
C VAL A 119 17.17 -6.63 2.41
N ASP A 120 17.09 -5.69 1.49
CA ASP A 120 15.95 -4.79 1.31
C ASP A 120 15.20 -5.21 0.05
N ASP A 121 13.89 -5.36 0.13
CA ASP A 121 13.02 -5.71 -1.00
C ASP A 121 11.60 -5.16 -0.70
N PHE A 122 10.67 -5.36 -1.62
CA PHE A 122 9.28 -5.02 -1.45
C PHE A 122 8.39 -6.13 -2.00
N LEU A 123 7.11 -6.03 -1.66
CA LEU A 123 6.07 -6.81 -2.27
C LEU A 123 4.90 -5.93 -2.70
N ALA A 124 4.34 -6.27 -3.85
CA ALA A 124 3.08 -5.72 -4.35
C ALA A 124 2.18 -6.87 -4.80
N PRO A 125 0.84 -6.74 -4.70
CA PRO A 125 -0.07 -7.69 -5.34
C PRO A 125 0.20 -7.66 -6.84
N SER A 126 0.48 -8.80 -7.46
CA SER A 126 0.77 -8.85 -8.91
C SER A 126 -0.41 -8.35 -9.76
N LYS A 127 -1.63 -8.45 -9.23
CA LYS A 127 -2.86 -7.91 -9.81
C LYS A 127 -2.88 -6.38 -9.84
N ASN A 128 -2.15 -5.71 -8.94
CA ASN A 128 -2.00 -4.26 -8.95
C ASN A 128 -0.99 -3.78 -9.98
N VAL A 129 -0.38 -4.67 -10.76
CA VAL A 129 0.69 -4.31 -11.69
C VAL A 129 0.26 -4.63 -13.11
N GLU A 130 0.21 -3.58 -13.93
CA GLU A 130 -0.27 -3.63 -15.30
C GLU A 130 0.83 -3.12 -16.24
N LYS A 131 1.03 -3.84 -17.34
CA LYS A 131 1.86 -3.39 -18.46
C LYS A 131 0.97 -2.52 -19.33
N LEU A 132 1.27 -1.21 -19.40
CA LEU A 132 0.49 -0.27 -20.21
C LEU A 132 0.96 -0.31 -21.65
N GLU A 133 2.28 -0.27 -21.86
CA GLU A 133 2.93 -0.23 -23.17
C GLU A 133 4.27 -0.97 -23.10
N GLU A 134 4.99 -1.02 -24.23
CA GLU A 134 6.35 -1.52 -24.24
C GLU A 134 7.22 -0.71 -23.26
N TRP A 135 7.92 -1.39 -22.36
CA TRP A 135 8.75 -0.80 -21.29
C TRP A 135 8.02 0.03 -20.23
N THR A 136 6.69 0.19 -20.32
CA THR A 136 5.90 1.00 -19.39
C THR A 136 5.01 0.13 -18.52
N TRP A 137 5.29 0.15 -17.23
CA TRP A 137 4.51 -0.56 -16.22
C TRP A 137 3.94 0.41 -15.20
N TYR A 138 2.73 0.12 -14.75
CA TYR A 138 2.05 0.87 -13.70
C TYR A 138 1.69 -0.03 -12.53
N ALA A 139 2.02 0.43 -11.32
CA ALA A 139 1.55 -0.17 -10.08
C ALA A 139 0.41 0.68 -9.52
N TYR A 140 -0.77 0.09 -9.36
CA TYR A 140 -1.92 0.71 -8.73
C TYR A 140 -1.77 0.76 -7.20
N PRO A 141 -2.31 1.80 -6.54
CA PRO A 141 -2.34 1.90 -5.10
C PRO A 141 -2.92 0.65 -4.42
N LEU A 142 -2.40 0.31 -3.24
CA LEU A 142 -2.93 -0.78 -2.41
C LEU A 142 -4.37 -0.47 -1.95
N PHE A 143 -4.67 0.81 -1.73
CA PHE A 143 -5.94 1.32 -1.24
C PHE A 143 -6.33 2.63 -1.95
N ASN A 144 -7.59 3.01 -1.83
CA ASN A 144 -8.02 4.34 -2.24
C ASN A 144 -7.47 5.39 -1.26
N LEU A 145 -6.70 6.37 -1.76
CA LEU A 145 -6.12 7.46 -0.98
C LEU A 145 -6.51 8.86 -1.50
N PHE A 146 -7.43 8.96 -2.47
CA PHE A 146 -7.60 10.18 -3.28
C PHE A 146 -8.98 10.82 -3.17
N ASN A 147 -9.90 10.20 -2.45
CA ASN A 147 -11.23 10.75 -2.22
C ASN A 147 -11.72 10.36 -0.82
N GLU A 148 -12.89 10.86 -0.44
CA GLU A 148 -13.49 10.68 0.89
C GLU A 148 -13.67 9.21 1.30
N ARG A 149 -13.77 8.27 0.33
CA ARG A 149 -13.81 6.82 0.62
C ARG A 149 -12.48 6.28 1.13
N ALA A 150 -11.42 7.08 1.17
CA ALA A 150 -10.18 6.72 1.85
C ALA A 150 -10.40 6.50 3.35
N SER A 151 -11.35 7.23 3.97
CA SER A 151 -11.73 7.05 5.37
C SER A 151 -12.27 5.64 5.64
N ASP A 152 -12.88 4.99 4.63
CA ASP A 152 -13.34 3.59 4.72
C ASP A 152 -12.18 2.60 4.89
N ASN A 153 -10.93 3.02 4.72
CA ASN A 153 -9.77 2.16 4.97
C ASN A 153 -9.57 1.91 6.47
N GLU A 154 -10.00 2.83 7.34
CA GLU A 154 -9.76 2.72 8.77
C GLU A 154 -10.33 1.43 9.35
N GLY A 155 -9.55 0.76 10.19
CA GLY A 155 -9.91 -0.50 10.81
C GLY A 155 -9.73 -1.74 9.92
N LYS A 156 -9.58 -1.59 8.60
CA LYS A 156 -9.36 -2.72 7.69
C LYS A 156 -8.01 -3.39 7.93
N MET A 157 -7.96 -4.69 7.66
CA MET A 157 -6.76 -5.52 7.77
C MET A 157 -6.32 -6.03 6.40
N PHE A 158 -5.01 -6.11 6.18
CA PHE A 158 -4.40 -6.72 5.01
C PHE A 158 -3.10 -7.40 5.43
N GLY A 159 -2.43 -8.09 4.52
CA GLY A 159 -1.15 -8.70 4.87
C GLY A 159 -0.54 -9.58 3.81
N VAL A 160 0.46 -10.34 4.24
CA VAL A 160 1.17 -11.30 3.42
C VAL A 160 1.40 -12.59 4.19
N ASP A 161 1.16 -13.72 3.51
CA ASP A 161 1.65 -15.03 3.90
C ASP A 161 2.97 -15.26 3.16
N MET A 162 4.07 -15.34 3.90
CA MET A 162 5.42 -15.41 3.39
C MET A 162 6.08 -16.74 3.76
N PRO A 163 6.14 -17.72 2.83
CA PRO A 163 6.82 -18.98 3.07
C PRO A 163 8.34 -18.80 3.05
N VAL A 164 8.97 -19.15 4.17
CA VAL A 164 10.41 -19.00 4.39
C VAL A 164 10.98 -20.34 4.83
N LYS A 165 12.08 -20.75 4.22
CA LYS A 165 12.89 -21.88 4.64
C LYS A 165 14.04 -21.37 5.50
N ALA A 166 14.10 -21.79 6.76
CA ALA A 166 15.20 -21.51 7.67
C ALA A 166 15.60 -22.81 8.38
N GLU A 167 16.91 -23.07 8.51
CA GLU A 167 17.44 -24.30 9.13
C GLU A 167 16.83 -25.58 8.54
N GLY A 168 16.68 -25.61 7.21
CA GLY A 168 16.10 -26.74 6.49
C GLY A 168 14.57 -26.87 6.56
N LYS A 169 13.88 -26.13 7.44
CA LYS A 169 12.42 -26.24 7.65
C LYS A 169 11.66 -25.09 7.00
N TRP A 170 10.57 -25.42 6.31
CA TRP A 170 9.63 -24.43 5.81
C TRP A 170 8.67 -23.97 6.90
N ARG A 171 8.50 -22.65 7.02
CA ARG A 171 7.50 -21.99 7.85
C ARG A 171 6.86 -20.86 7.05
N THR A 172 5.54 -20.74 7.12
CA THR A 172 4.84 -19.57 6.58
C THR A 172 4.68 -18.54 7.68
N TYR A 173 5.33 -17.39 7.52
CA TYR A 173 5.13 -16.23 8.37
C TYR A 173 3.90 -15.46 7.90
N LYS A 174 2.97 -15.21 8.82
CA LYS A 174 1.76 -14.42 8.55
C LYS A 174 1.99 -13.02 9.08
N PHE A 175 2.25 -12.08 8.18
CA PHE A 175 2.33 -10.68 8.53
C PHE A 175 0.97 -10.05 8.25
N ARG A 176 0.35 -9.48 9.29
CA ARG A 176 -0.92 -8.77 9.17
C ARG A 176 -0.76 -7.35 9.66
N PHE A 177 -1.41 -6.44 8.94
CA PHE A 177 -1.38 -5.02 9.21
C PHE A 177 -2.81 -4.51 9.34
N LYS A 178 -3.05 -3.69 10.35
CA LYS A 178 -4.27 -2.92 10.53
C LYS A 178 -4.01 -1.48 10.14
N ILE A 179 -4.94 -0.91 9.38
CA ILE A 179 -5.00 0.54 9.13
C ILE A 179 -5.60 1.16 10.39
N THR A 180 -4.76 1.74 11.24
CA THR A 180 -5.19 2.24 12.56
C THR A 180 -5.83 3.61 12.50
N SER A 181 -5.47 4.42 11.50
CA SER A 181 -6.04 5.75 11.28
C SER A 181 -5.90 6.16 9.82
N VAL A 182 -6.81 7.00 9.36
CA VAL A 182 -6.73 7.65 8.04
C VAL A 182 -6.68 9.17 8.24
N VAL A 183 -5.61 9.81 7.77
CA VAL A 183 -5.36 11.23 8.00
C VAL A 183 -5.44 12.01 6.68
N PRO A 184 -6.28 13.05 6.58
CA PRO A 184 -6.27 13.96 5.43
C PRO A 184 -4.91 14.67 5.33
N GLY A 185 -4.24 14.50 4.21
CA GLY A 185 -3.04 15.24 3.85
C GLY A 185 -3.42 16.63 3.36
N VAL A 186 -3.05 17.65 4.13
CA VAL A 186 -3.12 19.03 3.66
C VAL A 186 -1.94 19.25 2.71
N ARG A 187 -2.22 19.38 1.41
CA ARG A 187 -1.21 19.89 0.49
C ARG A 187 -1.05 21.38 0.80
N ARG A 188 0.02 21.76 1.49
CA ARG A 188 0.48 23.16 1.48
C ARG A 188 0.89 23.43 0.03
N LEU A 189 0.08 24.21 -0.68
CA LEU A 189 0.43 24.80 -1.96
C LEU A 189 1.60 25.77 -1.77
#